data_AF-A0A534CL53-F1
#
_entry.id   AF-A0A534CL53-F1
#
_cell.length_a   1.000
_cell.length_b   1.000
_cell.length_c   1.000
_cell.angle_alpha   90.00
_cell.angle_beta   90.00
_cell.angle_gamma   90.00
#
_symmetry.space_group_name_H-M   'P 1'
#
loop_
_entity.id
_entity.type
_entity.pdbx_description
1 polymer ?
#
loop_
_entity_poly.entity_id
_entity_poly.type
_entity_poly.pdbx_seq_one_letter_code
_entity_poly.pdbx_strand_id
1 'polypeptide(L)'
;MASKHAARALHRGKRARDDRPALTPPALLLSLVDEQGRAAIARVAESFGMSQTQLALTLGLSRDSLYKAKRAAGGKTQTRVREMLEVIVRVMPWAGGQQQAMAWYRAQPIAAFADRTAEALVKEGKASMVRDYLDLIAQGNFA
;
A
#
# COMPACT_ATOMS: atom_id res chain seq x y z
N MET A 1 -35.09 -26.52 40.30
CA MET A 1 -35.08 -26.67 38.83
C MET A 1 -34.05 -25.74 38.25
N ALA A 2 -33.18 -26.26 37.41
CA ALA A 2 -31.97 -25.61 36.90
C ALA A 2 -32.26 -24.73 35.68
N SER A 3 -31.50 -23.65 35.52
CA SER A 3 -30.94 -23.31 34.21
C SER A 3 -29.70 -22.43 34.36
N LYS A 4 -28.56 -23.08 34.12
CA LYS A 4 -27.27 -22.47 33.83
C LYS A 4 -27.36 -21.82 32.45
N HIS A 5 -27.11 -20.53 32.33
CA HIS A 5 -26.60 -19.96 31.09
C HIS A 5 -25.29 -19.22 31.36
N ALA A 6 -24.23 -20.01 31.32
CA ALA A 6 -22.89 -19.53 31.06
C ALA A 6 -22.83 -18.99 29.61
N ALA A 7 -22.87 -17.68 29.45
CA ALA A 7 -22.52 -17.02 28.20
C ALA A 7 -21.04 -16.64 28.25
N ARG A 8 -20.24 -17.56 27.72
CA ARG A 8 -18.79 -17.54 27.60
C ARG A 8 -18.38 -16.53 26.51
N ALA A 9 -17.42 -15.67 26.88
CA ALA A 9 -16.39 -15.08 26.02
C ALA A 9 -16.82 -14.36 24.73
N LEU A 10 -16.96 -13.04 24.80
CA LEU A 10 -16.50 -12.16 23.74
C LEU A 10 -15.23 -11.46 24.21
N HIS A 11 -14.09 -12.13 24.04
CA HIS A 11 -12.81 -11.44 23.92
C HIS A 11 -12.87 -10.57 22.68
N ARG A 12 -13.43 -9.36 22.82
CA ARG A 12 -13.16 -8.25 21.92
C ARG A 12 -11.69 -7.96 22.08
N GLY A 13 -10.87 -8.59 21.23
CA GLY A 13 -9.45 -8.29 21.11
C GLY A 13 -9.31 -6.79 20.96
N LYS A 14 -8.83 -6.13 22.01
CA LYS A 14 -8.36 -4.76 21.99
C LYS A 14 -7.25 -4.76 20.95
N ARG A 15 -7.57 -4.45 19.68
CA ARG A 15 -6.54 -3.99 18.75
C ARG A 15 -5.92 -2.81 19.47
N ALA A 16 -4.74 -3.02 20.05
CA ALA A 16 -3.92 -1.93 20.52
C ALA A 16 -3.95 -0.92 19.37
N ARG A 17 -4.33 0.34 19.68
CA ARG A 17 -3.99 1.41 18.77
C ARG A 17 -2.50 1.22 18.55
N ASP A 18 -2.14 1.02 17.29
CA ASP A 18 -0.76 0.81 16.92
C ASP A 18 -0.06 2.14 17.16
N ASP A 19 0.39 2.36 18.40
CA ASP A 19 1.04 3.59 18.85
C ASP A 19 2.47 3.70 18.29
N ARG A 20 2.80 2.91 17.25
CA ARG A 20 4.02 3.10 16.46
C ARG A 20 3.97 4.49 15.83
N PRO A 21 5.03 5.31 16.01
CA PRO A 21 5.08 6.63 15.39
C PRO A 21 4.90 6.49 13.88
N ALA A 22 4.10 7.37 13.29
CA ALA A 22 3.92 7.39 11.85
C ALA A 22 5.30 7.56 11.17
N LEU A 23 5.66 6.61 10.31
CA LEU A 23 6.94 6.65 9.62
C LEU A 23 6.97 7.83 8.65
N THR A 24 8.11 8.53 8.61
CA THR A 24 8.37 9.49 7.54
C THR A 24 8.55 8.76 6.20
N PRO A 25 8.36 9.43 5.05
CA PRO A 25 8.49 8.78 3.75
C PRO A 25 9.84 8.08 3.54
N PRO A 26 11.00 8.67 3.90
CA PRO A 26 12.28 7.99 3.80
C PRO A 26 12.39 6.77 4.74
N ALA A 27 11.93 6.89 5.99
CA ALA A 27 11.99 5.79 6.96
C ALA A 27 11.12 4.61 6.53
N LEU A 28 9.96 4.87 5.92
CA LEU A 28 9.11 3.84 5.36
C LEU A 28 9.83 3.07 4.25
N LEU A 29 10.42 3.76 3.27
CA LEU A 29 11.14 3.10 2.17
C LEU A 29 12.29 2.23 2.67
N LEU A 30 13.13 2.76 3.58
CA LEU A 30 14.24 2.02 4.18
C LEU A 30 13.78 0.76 4.93
N SER A 31 12.57 0.76 5.49
CA SER A 31 12.02 -0.41 6.17
C SER A 31 11.51 -1.50 5.20
N LEU A 32 11.25 -1.14 3.94
CA LEU A 32 10.55 -1.99 2.96
C LEU A 32 11.44 -2.44 1.79
N VAL A 33 12.53 -1.73 1.52
CA VAL A 33 13.41 -1.94 0.38
C VAL A 33 14.82 -2.26 0.88
N ASP A 34 15.44 -3.31 0.30
CA ASP A 34 16.82 -3.68 0.61
C ASP A 34 17.85 -2.71 -0.03
N GLU A 35 19.11 -2.86 0.33
CA GLU A 35 20.21 -2.03 -0.19
C GLU A 35 20.37 -2.16 -1.72
N GLN A 36 19.84 -3.22 -2.33
CA GLN A 36 19.84 -3.44 -3.78
C GLN A 36 18.59 -2.87 -4.46
N GLY A 37 17.74 -2.12 -3.73
CA GLY A 37 16.53 -1.51 -4.28
C GLY A 37 15.38 -2.50 -4.50
N ARG A 38 15.41 -3.68 -3.87
CA ARG A 38 14.36 -4.69 -3.97
C ARG A 38 13.41 -4.61 -2.79
N ALA A 39 12.12 -4.61 -3.09
CA ALA A 39 11.08 -4.60 -2.08
C ALA A 39 10.92 -5.98 -1.43
N ALA A 40 10.95 -6.01 -0.10
CA ALA A 40 10.65 -7.17 0.72
C ALA A 40 9.13 -7.43 0.74
N ILE A 41 8.62 -8.19 -0.24
CA ILE A 41 7.17 -8.41 -0.48
C ILE A 41 6.37 -8.72 0.78
N ALA A 42 6.86 -9.62 1.64
CA ALA A 42 6.18 -9.98 2.87
C ALA A 42 6.03 -8.78 3.83
N ARG A 43 7.11 -8.00 4.01
CA ARG A 43 7.11 -6.79 4.84
C ARG A 43 6.24 -5.69 4.25
N VAL A 44 6.23 -5.54 2.92
CA VAL A 44 5.33 -4.60 2.23
C VAL A 44 3.88 -4.95 2.52
N ALA A 45 3.50 -6.22 2.34
CA ALA A 45 2.12 -6.66 2.59
C ALA A 45 1.72 -6.43 4.06
N GLU A 46 2.59 -6.81 5.00
CA GLU A 46 2.39 -6.63 6.44
C GLU A 46 2.24 -5.15 6.83
N SER A 47 3.11 -4.27 6.30
CA SER A 47 3.11 -2.84 6.63
C SER A 47 1.79 -2.14 6.27
N PHE A 48 1.12 -2.60 5.21
CA PHE A 48 -0.21 -2.12 4.82
C PHE A 48 -1.37 -3.00 5.32
N GLY A 49 -1.11 -3.91 6.25
CA GLY A 49 -2.13 -4.76 6.88
C GLY A 49 -2.85 -5.69 5.91
N MET A 50 -2.19 -6.14 4.84
CA MET A 50 -2.78 -6.96 3.79
C MET A 50 -2.04 -8.29 3.62
N SER A 51 -2.74 -9.29 3.08
CA SER A 51 -2.09 -10.54 2.67
C SER A 51 -1.28 -10.33 1.38
N GLN A 52 -0.29 -11.19 1.12
CA GLN A 52 0.42 -11.18 -0.17
C GLN A 52 -0.53 -11.38 -1.36
N THR A 53 -1.59 -12.18 -1.19
CA THR A 53 -2.64 -12.35 -2.20
C THR A 53 -3.35 -11.03 -2.50
N GLN A 54 -3.70 -10.27 -1.47
CA GLN A 54 -4.34 -8.96 -1.63
C GLN A 54 -3.36 -7.96 -2.25
N LEU A 55 -2.08 -7.97 -1.85
CA LEU A 55 -1.05 -7.16 -2.47
C LEU A 55 -0.91 -7.46 -3.97
N ALA A 56 -0.88 -8.73 -4.36
CA ALA A 56 -0.82 -9.12 -5.78
C ALA A 56 -2.00 -8.54 -6.57
N LEU A 57 -3.21 -8.63 -6.02
CA LEU A 57 -4.41 -8.07 -6.63
C LEU A 57 -4.35 -6.55 -6.76
N THR A 58 -3.85 -5.85 -5.74
CA THR A 58 -3.64 -4.39 -5.77
C THR A 58 -2.62 -3.97 -6.84
N LEU A 59 -1.62 -4.81 -7.10
CA LEU A 59 -0.57 -4.57 -8.10
C LEU A 59 -0.95 -5.03 -9.52
N GLY A 60 -2.10 -5.69 -9.71
CA GLY A 60 -2.50 -6.25 -11.01
C GLY A 60 -1.67 -7.47 -11.41
N LEU A 61 -1.16 -8.21 -10.41
CA LEU A 61 -0.36 -9.42 -10.59
C LEU A 61 -1.18 -10.67 -10.23
N SER A 62 -0.82 -11.81 -10.79
CA SER A 62 -1.40 -13.08 -10.37
C SER A 62 -0.96 -13.42 -8.94
N ARG A 63 -1.81 -14.14 -8.19
CA ARG A 63 -1.52 -14.56 -6.81
C ARG A 63 -0.18 -15.30 -6.69
N ASP A 64 0.11 -16.17 -7.64
CA ASP A 64 1.36 -16.95 -7.70
C ASP A 64 2.62 -16.11 -7.87
N SER A 65 2.47 -14.85 -8.33
CA SER A 65 3.61 -13.96 -8.57
C SER A 65 4.31 -13.54 -7.28
N LEU A 66 3.61 -13.52 -6.15
CA LEU A 66 4.17 -13.11 -4.85
C LEU A 66 4.50 -14.28 -3.92
N TYR A 67 3.89 -15.45 -4.12
CA TYR A 67 4.06 -16.61 -3.23
C TYR A 67 5.37 -17.37 -3.47
N LYS A 68 5.87 -17.42 -4.72
CA LYS A 68 7.12 -18.09 -5.08
C LYS A 68 8.27 -17.10 -5.03
N ALA A 69 9.30 -17.35 -4.20
CA ALA A 69 10.44 -16.45 -4.02
C ALA A 69 11.07 -15.97 -5.35
N LYS A 70 11.28 -16.88 -6.32
CA LYS A 70 11.81 -16.54 -7.65
C LYS A 70 10.90 -15.59 -8.44
N ARG A 71 9.57 -15.74 -8.33
CA ARG A 71 8.58 -14.85 -8.99
C ARG A 71 8.48 -13.50 -8.27
N ALA A 72 8.55 -13.52 -6.94
CA ALA A 72 8.57 -12.34 -6.09
C ALA A 72 9.79 -11.45 -6.38
N ALA A 73 10.95 -12.07 -6.64
CA ALA A 73 12.18 -11.40 -7.05
C ALA A 73 12.21 -10.99 -8.53
N GLY A 74 11.20 -11.38 -9.33
CA GLY A 74 11.16 -11.08 -10.75
C GLY A 74 11.02 -9.58 -11.05
N GLY A 75 11.66 -9.11 -12.11
CA GLY A 75 11.73 -7.68 -12.45
C GLY A 75 10.36 -7.01 -12.60
N LYS A 76 9.39 -7.68 -13.24
CA LYS A 76 8.00 -7.15 -13.36
C LYS A 76 7.33 -6.97 -12.01
N THR A 77 7.46 -7.98 -11.13
CA THR A 77 6.89 -7.94 -9.77
C THR A 77 7.50 -6.78 -8.98
N GLN A 78 8.82 -6.73 -8.93
CA GLN A 78 9.56 -5.69 -8.20
C GLN A 78 9.25 -4.28 -8.73
N THR A 79 9.08 -4.14 -10.04
CA THR A 79 8.68 -2.87 -10.66
C THR A 79 7.31 -2.42 -10.18
N ARG A 80 6.29 -3.28 -10.23
CA ARG A 80 4.94 -2.89 -9.75
C ARG A 80 4.92 -2.54 -8.27
N VAL A 81 5.67 -3.26 -7.45
CA VAL A 81 5.76 -2.96 -6.01
C VAL A 81 6.42 -1.59 -5.79
N ARG A 82 7.52 -1.29 -6.48
CA ARG A 82 8.17 0.03 -6.39
C ARG A 82 7.25 1.16 -6.86
N GLU A 83 6.59 0.99 -8.01
CA GLU A 83 5.64 1.97 -8.53
C GLU A 83 4.54 2.30 -7.50
N MET A 84 3.98 1.29 -6.83
CA MET A 84 3.01 1.49 -5.76
C MET A 84 3.63 2.25 -4.57
N LEU A 85 4.82 1.84 -4.11
CA LEU A 85 5.48 2.47 -2.97
C LEU A 85 5.83 3.93 -3.24
N GLU A 86 6.31 4.25 -4.43
CA GLU A 86 6.64 5.62 -4.86
C GLU A 86 5.41 6.53 -4.80
N VAL A 87 4.27 6.07 -5.31
CA VAL A 87 3.01 6.84 -5.23
C VAL A 87 2.59 7.05 -3.76
N ILE A 88 2.62 5.99 -2.95
CA ILE A 88 2.21 6.06 -1.54
C ILE A 88 3.08 7.04 -0.76
N VAL A 89 4.41 6.91 -0.85
CA VAL A 89 5.39 7.74 -0.16
C VAL A 89 5.22 9.21 -0.55
N ARG A 90 4.92 9.46 -1.83
CA ARG A 90 4.71 10.81 -2.36
C ARG A 90 3.45 11.48 -1.84
N VAL A 91 2.35 10.74 -1.68
CA VAL A 91 1.10 11.30 -1.16
C VAL A 91 1.02 11.33 0.36
N MET A 92 1.86 10.55 1.03
CA MET A 92 1.83 10.38 2.49
C MET A 92 1.82 11.68 3.32
N PRO A 93 2.62 12.72 3.00
CA PRO A 93 2.68 13.95 3.82
C PRO A 93 1.34 14.69 3.90
N TRP A 94 0.54 14.66 2.83
CA TRP A 94 -0.73 15.40 2.73
C TRP A 94 -1.97 14.50 2.79
N ALA A 95 -1.80 13.18 2.61
CA ALA A 95 -2.85 12.20 2.90
C ALA A 95 -3.06 11.97 4.41
N GLY A 96 -2.10 12.37 5.26
CA GLY A 96 -2.20 12.21 6.72
C GLY A 96 -1.60 10.92 7.26
N GLY A 97 -0.66 10.30 6.53
CA GLY A 97 0.09 9.12 6.97
C GLY A 97 -0.06 7.90 6.04
N GLN A 98 0.68 6.84 6.36
CA GLN A 98 0.84 5.67 5.50
C GLN A 98 -0.50 4.97 5.16
N GLN A 99 -1.36 4.79 6.16
CA GLN A 99 -2.62 4.08 5.97
C GLN A 99 -3.61 4.93 5.16
N GLN A 100 -3.61 6.25 5.39
CA GLN A 100 -4.44 7.20 4.65
C GLN A 100 -3.94 7.35 3.20
N ALA A 101 -2.62 7.32 2.97
CA ALA A 101 -2.03 7.29 1.64
C ALA A 101 -2.45 6.04 0.85
N MET A 102 -2.46 4.88 1.50
CA MET A 102 -3.01 3.66 0.89
C MET A 102 -4.50 3.80 0.60
N ALA A 103 -5.30 4.36 1.51
CA ALA A 103 -6.73 4.61 1.26
C ALA A 103 -6.94 5.53 0.05
N TRP A 104 -6.19 6.63 -0.04
CA TRP A 104 -6.19 7.53 -1.20
C TRP A 104 -5.83 6.80 -2.49
N TYR A 105 -4.73 6.03 -2.48
CA TYR A 105 -4.25 5.28 -3.65
C TYR A 105 -5.32 4.34 -4.22
N ARG A 106 -6.09 3.68 -3.35
CA ARG A 106 -7.09 2.68 -3.72
C ARG A 106 -8.45 3.28 -4.09
N ALA A 107 -8.84 4.38 -3.45
CA ALA A 107 -10.22 4.86 -3.47
C ALA A 107 -10.41 6.27 -4.04
N GLN A 108 -9.37 7.10 -4.08
CA GLN A 108 -9.54 8.49 -4.55
C GLN A 108 -9.60 8.53 -6.08
N PRO A 109 -10.71 9.00 -6.68
CA PRO A 109 -10.78 9.25 -8.10
C PRO A 109 -9.90 10.44 -8.48
N ILE A 110 -9.18 10.33 -9.60
CA ILE A 110 -8.36 11.40 -10.15
C ILE A 110 -9.07 11.95 -11.39
N ALA A 111 -9.58 13.18 -11.30
CA ALA A 111 -10.36 13.83 -12.36
C ALA A 111 -9.62 13.87 -13.70
N ALA A 112 -8.30 14.14 -13.68
CA ALA A 112 -7.45 14.17 -14.86
C ALA A 112 -7.36 12.81 -15.61
N PHE A 113 -7.78 11.72 -14.97
CA PHE A 113 -7.75 10.37 -15.52
C PHE A 113 -9.15 9.75 -15.62
N ALA A 114 -10.18 10.56 -15.92
CA ALA A 114 -11.56 10.11 -16.02
C ALA A 114 -12.03 9.38 -14.74
N ASP A 115 -11.78 10.01 -13.59
CA ASP A 115 -12.12 9.55 -12.24
C ASP A 115 -11.55 8.17 -11.85
N ARG A 116 -10.51 7.74 -12.55
CA ARG A 116 -9.79 6.51 -12.21
C ARG A 116 -8.90 6.72 -10.99
N THR A 117 -8.71 5.65 -10.22
CA THR A 117 -7.82 5.65 -9.06
C THR A 117 -6.36 5.39 -9.47
N ALA A 118 -5.43 5.80 -8.62
CA ALA A 118 -4.01 5.48 -8.80
C ALA A 118 -3.77 3.96 -8.85
N GLU A 119 -4.48 3.17 -8.02
CA GLU A 119 -4.46 1.71 -8.08
C GLU A 119 -4.82 1.19 -9.49
N ALA A 120 -5.89 1.71 -10.10
CA ALA A 120 -6.30 1.28 -11.43
C ALA A 120 -5.24 1.59 -12.50
N LEU A 121 -4.59 2.74 -12.42
CA LEU A 121 -3.55 3.15 -13.36
C LEU A 121 -2.27 2.32 -13.20
N VAL A 122 -1.83 2.08 -11.96
CA VAL A 122 -0.68 1.23 -11.68
C VAL A 122 -0.93 -0.20 -12.14
N LYS A 123 -2.15 -0.75 -12.00
CA LYS A 123 -2.50 -2.07 -12.57
C LYS A 123 -2.30 -2.13 -14.08
N GLU A 124 -2.63 -1.06 -14.78
CA GLU A 124 -2.42 -0.96 -16.23
C GLU A 124 -0.97 -0.67 -16.65
N GLY A 125 -0.05 -0.47 -15.70
CA GLY A 125 1.33 -0.08 -16.00
C GLY A 125 1.48 1.39 -16.37
N LYS A 126 0.51 2.22 -15.98
CA LYS A 126 0.50 3.67 -16.20
C LYS A 126 0.95 4.43 -14.94
N ALA A 127 1.87 3.85 -14.18
CA ALA A 127 2.38 4.46 -12.95
C ALA A 127 3.13 5.78 -13.19
N SER A 128 3.79 5.93 -14.35
CA SER A 128 4.40 7.20 -14.78
C SER A 128 3.37 8.32 -14.80
N MET A 129 2.21 8.10 -15.42
CA MET A 129 1.16 9.13 -15.51
C MET A 129 0.70 9.61 -14.13
N VAL A 130 0.59 8.71 -13.14
CA VAL A 130 0.25 9.09 -11.76
C VAL A 130 1.37 9.96 -11.16
N ARG A 131 2.64 9.58 -11.35
CA ARG A 131 3.78 10.34 -10.84
C ARG A 131 3.85 11.72 -11.47
N ASP A 132 3.70 11.82 -12.79
CA ASP A 132 3.70 13.09 -13.53
C ASP A 132 2.56 14.01 -13.06
N TYR A 133 1.36 13.47 -12.82
CA TYR A 133 0.26 14.22 -12.24
C TYR A 133 0.58 14.75 -10.84
N LEU A 134 1.21 13.93 -9.99
CA LEU A 134 1.63 14.35 -8.66
C LEU A 134 2.81 15.35 -8.70
N ASP A 135 3.63 15.34 -9.75
CA ASP A 135 4.65 16.37 -10.03
C ASP A 135 4.00 17.71 -10.35
N LEU A 136 2.98 17.71 -11.22
CA LEU A 136 2.24 18.91 -11.56
C LEU A 136 1.54 19.53 -10.35
N ILE A 137 0.89 18.72 -9.49
CA ILE A 137 0.29 19.21 -8.24
C ILE A 137 1.36 19.81 -7.33
N ALA A 138 2.50 19.14 -7.18
CA ALA A 138 3.57 19.63 -6.33
C ALA A 138 4.10 20.98 -6.83
N GLN A 139 4.23 21.17 -8.13
CA GLN A 139 4.66 22.43 -8.75
C GLN A 139 3.61 23.55 -8.60
N GLY A 140 2.33 23.22 -8.74
CA GLY A 140 1.23 24.19 -8.61
C GLY A 140 0.99 24.70 -7.18
N ASN A 141 1.52 24.03 -6.17
CA ASN A 141 1.45 24.45 -4.75
C ASN A 141 2.57 25.42 -4.34
N PHE A 142 3.44 25.86 -5.27
CA PHE A 142 4.53 26.82 -5.02
C PHE A 142 4.38 28.16 -5.78
N ALA A 143 3.18 28.49 -6.28
CA ALA A 143 2.90 29.77 -6.95
C ALA A 143 1.95 30.66 -6.12
#